data_AF-A0A9D6U0R6-F1
#
_entry.id   AF-A0A9D6U0R6-F1
#
_cell.length_a   1.000
_cell.length_b   1.000
_cell.length_c   1.000
_cell.angle_alpha   90.00
_cell.angle_beta   90.00
_cell.angle_gamma   90.00
#
_symmetry.space_group_name_H-M   'P 1'
#
loop_
_entity.id
_entity.type
_entity.pdbx_description
1 polymer ?
#
loop_
_entity_poly.entity_id
_entity_poly.type
_entity_poly.pdbx_seq_one_letter_code
_entity_poly.pdbx_strand_id
1 'polypeptide(L)'
;DPFMGGGTPLIEANRLCCDVVGFDINPMSYWIVRQEIEHLNLVAYRHAATKLREELEVEIGHLYRTRCMECGSTQANAKYFLWVKVQACCRCGQDIDLFPGFLISEDRRHPKNVFLCQVCGELTEVGDRKQPGNCFSCGQALTLQGPARRNHCICPHCSADNKYPDARLGPPQHRMFALEYYCSECKKGHSGRFFKKPDDLDQAKFAEVKALVSEMQLQFVPEDEILPGVESDRLHRWGYRHYREMFNARQLLGLELSCRLITKQKDQRIKNALATNLSDLLRYQNMLLAAADGQTLSKNSSRASLIAMLPLKSNIKGDAKFRCQLGGNGLATSETMAFLPKNGWLSYLAAMPVRSNGPLKVSMRFSPIPRISAMCSMPS
;
A
#
# COMPACT_ATOMS: atom_id res chain seq x y z
N ASP A 1 9.93 -18.08 -27.60
CA ASP A 1 9.16 -18.76 -26.55
C ASP A 1 7.67 -18.53 -26.77
N PRO A 2 6.88 -19.55 -27.13
CA PRO A 2 5.44 -19.43 -27.34
C PRO A 2 4.62 -19.26 -26.05
N PHE A 3 5.23 -19.46 -24.87
CA PHE A 3 4.58 -19.29 -23.57
C PHE A 3 5.60 -18.78 -22.55
N MET A 4 5.99 -17.52 -22.71
CA MET A 4 7.17 -16.97 -22.00
C MET A 4 6.98 -16.82 -20.50
N GLY A 5 5.75 -16.73 -19.98
CA GLY A 5 5.48 -16.62 -18.55
C GLY A 5 6.27 -15.47 -17.92
N GLY A 6 7.13 -15.79 -16.95
CA GLY A 6 8.02 -14.82 -16.28
C GLY A 6 9.25 -14.39 -17.09
N GLY A 7 9.41 -14.84 -18.33
CA GLY A 7 10.42 -14.34 -19.26
C GLY A 7 11.86 -14.79 -19.02
N THR A 8 12.15 -15.65 -18.04
CA THR A 8 13.53 -16.08 -17.73
C THR A 8 14.31 -16.57 -18.96
N PRO A 9 13.77 -17.45 -19.84
CA PRO A 9 14.51 -17.88 -21.03
C PRO A 9 14.84 -16.74 -21.99
N LEU A 10 13.93 -15.77 -22.13
CA LEU A 10 14.14 -14.59 -22.97
C LEU A 10 15.22 -13.67 -22.41
N ILE A 11 15.17 -13.40 -21.11
CA ILE A 11 16.12 -12.51 -20.45
C ILE A 11 17.53 -13.10 -20.54
N GLU A 12 17.68 -14.40 -20.27
CA GLU A 12 18.98 -15.07 -20.34
C GLU A 12 19.52 -15.17 -21.76
N ALA A 13 18.69 -15.46 -22.76
CA ALA A 13 19.10 -15.46 -24.16
C ALA A 13 19.49 -14.05 -24.63
N ASN A 14 18.73 -13.01 -24.26
CA ASN A 14 19.07 -11.63 -24.61
C ASN A 14 20.37 -11.16 -23.93
N ARG A 15 20.62 -11.59 -22.68
CA ARG A 15 21.89 -11.38 -21.96
C ARG A 15 23.10 -11.98 -22.69
N LEU A 16 22.89 -13.10 -23.39
CA LEU A 16 23.88 -13.74 -24.26
C LEU A 16 23.92 -13.15 -25.69
N CYS A 17 23.30 -11.99 -25.90
CA CYS A 17 23.21 -11.29 -27.18
C CYS A 17 22.38 -12.01 -28.27
N CYS A 18 21.47 -12.92 -27.88
CA CYS A 18 20.51 -13.49 -28.83
C CYS A 18 19.35 -12.52 -29.09
N ASP A 19 18.87 -12.48 -30.33
CA ASP A 19 17.54 -11.94 -30.63
C ASP A 19 16.48 -12.84 -29.97
N VAL A 20 15.52 -12.23 -29.30
CA VAL A 20 14.47 -12.97 -28.59
C VAL A 20 13.08 -12.59 -29.07
N VAL A 21 12.21 -13.59 -29.15
CA VAL A 21 10.78 -13.45 -29.46
C VAL A 21 9.98 -14.24 -28.44
N GLY A 22 9.04 -13.57 -27.78
CA GLY A 22 8.17 -14.14 -26.77
C GLY A 22 6.71 -13.88 -27.05
N PHE A 23 5.87 -14.84 -26.64
CA PHE A 23 4.43 -14.76 -26.67
C PHE A 23 3.86 -15.16 -25.31
N ASP A 24 2.80 -14.47 -24.88
CA ASP A 24 1.97 -14.88 -23.75
C ASP A 24 0.54 -14.42 -24.02
N ILE A 25 -0.44 -15.18 -23.54
CA ILE A 25 -1.85 -14.80 -23.61
C ILE A 25 -2.22 -13.81 -22.51
N ASN A 26 -1.48 -13.82 -21.40
CA ASN A 26 -1.65 -12.90 -20.30
C ASN A 26 -0.96 -11.57 -20.62
N PRO A 27 -1.71 -10.47 -20.84
CA PRO A 27 -1.14 -9.17 -21.19
C PRO A 27 -0.19 -8.64 -20.12
N MET A 28 -0.34 -9.08 -18.86
CA MET A 28 0.56 -8.71 -17.78
C MET A 28 1.91 -9.41 -17.84
N SER A 29 1.94 -10.69 -18.18
CA SER A 29 3.20 -11.40 -18.40
C SER A 29 3.96 -10.72 -19.54
N TYR A 30 3.25 -10.39 -20.63
CA TYR A 30 3.76 -9.59 -21.74
C TYR A 30 4.34 -8.24 -21.30
N TRP A 31 3.59 -7.45 -20.53
CA TRP A 31 4.04 -6.14 -20.08
C TRP A 31 5.28 -6.23 -19.19
N ILE A 32 5.29 -7.14 -18.20
CA ILE A 32 6.40 -7.26 -17.23
C ILE A 32 7.70 -7.61 -17.95
N VAL A 33 7.70 -8.69 -18.75
CA VAL A 33 8.90 -9.15 -19.46
C VAL A 33 9.43 -8.08 -20.43
N ARG A 34 8.53 -7.31 -21.06
CA ARG A 34 8.91 -6.14 -21.86
C ARG A 34 9.68 -5.11 -21.08
N GLN A 35 9.13 -4.70 -19.94
CA GLN A 35 9.72 -3.61 -19.17
C GLN A 35 11.02 -4.07 -18.51
N GLU A 36 11.18 -5.37 -18.24
CA GLU A 36 12.42 -5.96 -17.76
C GLU A 36 13.54 -5.97 -18.81
N ILE A 37 13.22 -6.19 -20.10
CA ILE A 37 14.20 -6.21 -21.20
C ILE A 37 14.40 -4.82 -21.82
N GLU A 38 13.41 -3.94 -21.76
CA GLU A 38 13.46 -2.62 -22.39
C GLU A 38 14.58 -1.73 -21.82
N HIS A 39 15.31 -1.06 -22.70
CA HIS A 39 16.33 -0.11 -22.29
C HIS A 39 15.71 1.14 -21.65
N LEU A 40 16.15 1.49 -20.43
CA LEU A 40 15.70 2.66 -19.69
C LEU A 40 16.87 3.57 -19.31
N ASN A 41 16.79 4.86 -19.66
CA ASN A 41 17.72 5.87 -19.14
C ASN A 41 17.40 6.13 -17.65
N LEU A 42 18.24 5.59 -16.77
CA LEU A 42 18.03 5.66 -15.32
C LEU A 42 18.09 7.07 -14.74
N VAL A 43 18.89 7.97 -15.33
CA VAL A 43 18.98 9.37 -14.87
C VAL A 43 17.69 10.11 -15.19
N ALA A 44 17.22 9.99 -16.43
CA ALA A 44 15.96 10.60 -16.86
C ALA A 44 14.76 10.02 -16.09
N TYR A 45 14.74 8.71 -15.86
CA TYR A 45 13.74 8.04 -15.04
C TYR A 45 13.71 8.59 -13.60
N ARG A 46 14.87 8.70 -12.93
CA ARG A 46 14.96 9.25 -11.56
C ARG A 46 14.50 10.69 -11.47
N HIS A 47 14.84 11.51 -12.48
CA HIS A 47 14.36 12.88 -12.55
C HIS A 47 12.83 12.94 -12.69
N ALA A 48 12.25 12.16 -13.60
CA ALA A 48 10.80 12.08 -13.78
C ALA A 48 10.07 11.57 -12.52
N ALA A 49 10.62 10.56 -11.85
CA ALA A 49 10.07 10.04 -10.60
C ALA A 49 10.14 11.06 -9.46
N THR A 50 11.21 11.87 -9.39
CA THR A 50 11.33 12.94 -8.40
C THR A 50 10.31 14.04 -8.67
N LYS A 51 10.20 14.48 -9.92
CA LYS A 51 9.22 15.48 -10.35
C LYS A 51 7.78 15.06 -10.04
N LEU A 52 7.40 13.83 -10.35
CA LEU A 52 6.08 13.28 -10.01
C LEU A 52 5.79 13.41 -8.52
N ARG A 53 6.78 13.15 -7.66
CA ARG A 53 6.62 13.23 -6.20
C ARG A 53 6.52 14.66 -5.69
N GLU A 54 7.29 15.56 -6.27
CA GLU A 54 7.21 17.00 -5.96
C GLU A 54 5.84 17.56 -6.34
N GLU A 55 5.31 17.18 -7.51
CA GLU A 55 3.97 17.57 -7.95
C GLU A 55 2.89 17.01 -7.01
N LEU A 56 2.98 15.74 -6.60
CA LEU A 56 2.05 15.16 -5.61
C LEU A 56 2.17 15.84 -4.23
N GLU A 57 3.37 16.19 -3.80
CA GLU A 57 3.57 16.88 -2.52
C GLU A 57 2.92 18.26 -2.53
N VAL A 58 3.02 18.99 -3.65
CA VAL A 58 2.33 20.28 -3.82
C VAL A 58 0.81 20.10 -3.84
N GLU A 59 0.30 19.09 -4.53
CA GLU A 59 -1.15 18.92 -4.73
C GLU A 59 -1.88 18.35 -3.50
N ILE A 60 -1.29 17.36 -2.83
CA ILE A 60 -1.94 16.63 -1.74
C ILE A 60 -1.09 16.47 -0.48
N GLY A 61 0.14 17.01 -0.43
CA GLY A 61 1.06 16.82 0.70
C GLY A 61 0.50 17.31 2.04
N HIS A 62 -0.30 18.38 2.05
CA HIS A 62 -0.96 18.91 3.25
C HIS A 62 -1.91 17.89 3.90
N LEU A 63 -2.55 17.05 3.09
CA LEU A 63 -3.43 15.98 3.54
C LEU A 63 -2.66 14.90 4.31
N TYR A 64 -1.36 14.75 4.07
CA TYR A 64 -0.48 13.78 4.73
C TYR A 64 0.34 14.40 5.86
N ARG A 65 0.01 15.61 6.31
CA ARG A 65 0.59 16.22 7.52
C ARG A 65 -0.27 15.97 8.74
N THR A 66 0.35 15.87 9.91
CA THR A 66 -0.31 15.74 11.22
C THR A 66 0.37 16.64 12.24
N ARG A 67 -0.34 16.93 13.34
CA ARG A 67 0.25 17.49 14.56
C ARG A 67 1.21 16.51 15.21
N CYS A 68 2.40 16.98 15.57
CA CYS A 68 3.36 16.27 16.41
C CYS A 68 2.96 16.39 17.89
N MET A 69 2.94 15.28 18.62
CA MET A 69 2.59 15.26 20.04
C MET A 69 3.66 15.85 20.96
N GLU A 70 4.89 16.03 20.49
CA GLU A 70 5.99 16.58 21.30
C GLU A 70 6.16 18.09 21.12
N CYS A 71 6.32 18.56 19.89
CA CYS A 71 6.54 20.00 19.62
C CYS A 71 5.28 20.75 19.19
N GLY A 72 4.14 20.07 19.01
CA GLY A 72 2.89 20.70 18.56
C GLY A 72 2.84 21.14 17.10
N SER A 73 3.95 21.03 16.35
CA SER A 73 4.02 21.39 14.91
C SER A 73 3.01 20.59 14.08
N THR A 74 2.26 21.27 13.23
CA THR A 74 1.25 20.68 12.32
C THR A 74 1.84 20.16 11.01
N GLN A 75 3.17 20.19 10.88
CA GLN A 75 3.89 19.87 9.64
C GLN A 75 4.55 18.48 9.66
N ALA A 76 4.33 17.68 10.70
CA ALA A 76 4.89 16.33 10.78
C ALA A 76 4.29 15.41 9.71
N ASN A 77 5.09 14.54 9.11
CA ASN A 77 4.65 13.67 8.02
C ASN A 77 3.95 12.43 8.56
N ALA A 78 2.71 12.19 8.16
CA ALA A 78 2.05 10.91 8.40
C ALA A 78 2.70 9.82 7.55
N LYS A 79 3.22 8.80 8.23
CA LYS A 79 3.86 7.65 7.59
C LYS A 79 2.88 6.52 7.35
N TYR A 80 1.99 6.26 8.30
CA TYR A 80 0.88 5.32 8.13
C TYR A 80 -0.36 5.83 8.85
N PHE A 81 -1.51 5.78 8.18
CA PHE A 81 -2.81 5.82 8.84
C PHE A 81 -3.23 4.38 9.12
N LEU A 82 -3.62 4.08 10.36
CA LEU A 82 -4.02 2.76 10.81
C LEU A 82 -5.55 2.70 10.95
N TRP A 83 -6.13 1.68 10.33
CA TRP A 83 -7.57 1.55 10.17
C TRP A 83 -8.07 0.25 10.78
N VAL A 84 -9.30 0.24 11.28
CA VAL A 84 -10.02 -0.96 11.71
C VAL A 84 -11.31 -1.07 10.90
N LYS A 85 -11.69 -2.29 10.53
CA LYS A 85 -12.99 -2.56 9.91
C LYS A 85 -14.10 -2.34 10.92
N VAL A 86 -15.21 -1.76 10.47
CA VAL A 86 -16.39 -1.48 11.27
C VAL A 86 -17.59 -2.19 10.66
N GLN A 87 -18.47 -2.72 11.53
CA GLN A 87 -19.77 -3.24 11.13
C GLN A 87 -20.84 -2.79 12.12
N ALA A 88 -22.07 -2.64 11.65
CA ALA A 88 -23.22 -2.39 12.50
C ALA A 88 -23.60 -3.65 13.29
N CYS A 89 -23.99 -3.48 14.56
CA CYS A 89 -24.47 -4.57 15.39
C CYS A 89 -25.81 -5.11 14.89
N CYS A 90 -25.96 -6.43 14.77
CA CYS A 90 -27.20 -7.07 14.33
C CYS A 90 -28.38 -6.90 15.33
N ARG A 91 -28.10 -6.43 16.56
CA ARG A 91 -29.12 -6.22 17.59
C ARG A 91 -29.41 -4.75 17.86
N CYS A 92 -28.40 -3.93 18.14
CA CYS A 92 -28.60 -2.53 18.51
C CYS A 92 -28.29 -1.53 17.39
N GLY A 93 -27.78 -1.98 16.24
CA GLY A 93 -27.44 -1.13 15.10
C GLY A 93 -26.18 -0.25 15.28
N GLN A 94 -25.64 -0.14 16.49
CA GLN A 94 -24.42 0.63 16.77
C GLN A 94 -23.19 0.01 16.09
N ASP A 95 -22.25 0.85 15.69
CA ASP A 95 -21.00 0.43 15.08
C ASP A 95 -20.11 -0.34 16.05
N ILE A 96 -19.48 -1.41 15.55
CA ILE A 96 -18.55 -2.24 16.27
C ILE A 96 -17.23 -2.28 15.51
N ASP A 97 -16.15 -1.94 16.21
CA ASP A 97 -14.79 -2.08 15.69
C ASP A 97 -14.31 -3.53 15.75
N LEU A 98 -13.91 -4.08 14.61
CA LEU A 98 -13.43 -5.45 14.48
C LEU A 98 -11.95 -5.59 14.86
N PHE A 99 -11.59 -5.12 16.06
CA PHE A 99 -10.23 -5.27 16.60
C PHE A 99 -9.94 -6.72 16.96
N PRO A 100 -8.90 -7.35 16.37
CA PRO A 100 -8.46 -8.68 16.80
C PRO A 100 -7.60 -8.65 18.07
N GLY A 101 -6.99 -7.50 18.33
CA GLY A 101 -6.07 -7.22 19.41
C GLY A 101 -5.77 -5.73 19.44
N PHE A 102 -5.21 -5.27 20.55
CA PHE A 102 -4.92 -3.86 20.78
C PHE A 102 -3.42 -3.53 20.79
N LEU A 103 -2.55 -4.49 20.49
CA LEU A 103 -1.11 -4.24 20.37
C LEU A 103 -0.77 -3.66 18.99
N ILE A 104 -0.39 -2.39 18.94
CA ILE A 104 -0.02 -1.68 17.70
C ILE A 104 1.43 -1.97 17.29
N SER A 105 2.36 -1.99 18.24
CA SER A 105 3.78 -2.19 17.98
C SER A 105 4.41 -3.05 19.06
N GLU A 106 5.23 -4.02 18.65
CA GLU A 106 6.17 -4.69 19.56
C GLU A 106 7.42 -3.84 19.81
N ASP A 107 8.08 -4.13 20.91
CA ASP A 107 9.37 -3.57 21.36
C ASP A 107 10.59 -4.04 20.53
N ARG A 108 10.40 -4.31 19.23
CA ARG A 108 11.47 -4.74 18.31
C ARG A 108 12.03 -3.60 17.48
N ARG A 109 11.13 -2.84 16.84
CA ARG A 109 11.46 -1.69 15.96
C ARG A 109 11.12 -0.34 16.63
N HIS A 110 10.79 -0.40 17.91
CA HIS A 110 10.45 0.71 18.79
C HIS A 110 10.82 0.25 20.20
N PRO A 111 11.29 1.12 21.12
CA PRO A 111 11.82 0.70 22.43
C PRO A 111 10.82 0.02 23.37
N LYS A 112 9.51 0.23 23.17
CA LYS A 112 8.45 -0.31 24.04
C LYS A 112 7.34 -0.98 23.23
N ASN A 113 6.45 -1.67 23.92
CA ASN A 113 5.22 -2.17 23.31
C ASN A 113 4.17 -1.04 23.29
N VAL A 114 3.46 -0.85 22.18
CA VAL A 114 2.45 0.22 22.05
C VAL A 114 1.06 -0.41 22.04
N PHE A 115 0.23 -0.07 23.01
CA PHE A 115 -1.15 -0.54 23.13
C PHE A 115 -2.17 0.55 22.84
N LEU A 116 -3.26 0.17 22.19
CA LEU A 116 -4.48 0.96 22.03
C LEU A 116 -5.40 0.73 23.24
N CYS A 117 -5.90 1.79 23.86
CA CYS A 117 -6.94 1.66 24.86
C CYS A 117 -8.31 1.42 24.22
N GLN A 118 -8.98 0.35 24.62
CA GLN A 118 -10.32 0.00 24.10
C GLN A 118 -11.44 0.99 24.49
N VAL A 119 -11.23 1.81 25.53
CA VAL A 119 -12.24 2.75 26.03
C VAL A 119 -12.03 4.15 25.45
N CYS A 120 -10.85 4.75 25.65
CA CYS A 120 -10.61 6.13 25.21
C CYS A 120 -9.89 6.23 23.85
N GLY A 121 -9.37 5.13 23.30
CA GLY A 121 -8.61 5.11 22.06
C GLY A 121 -7.20 5.70 22.15
N GLU A 122 -6.72 6.07 23.35
CA GLU A 122 -5.36 6.57 23.53
C GLU A 122 -4.31 5.47 23.40
N LEU A 123 -3.10 5.87 23.03
CA LEU A 123 -1.97 4.98 22.88
C LEU A 123 -1.09 5.02 24.13
N THR A 124 -0.68 3.85 24.61
CA THR A 124 0.17 3.73 25.82
C THR A 124 1.38 2.85 25.50
N GLU A 125 2.57 3.38 25.80
CA GLU A 125 3.82 2.61 25.72
C GLU A 125 4.07 1.84 27.03
N VAL A 126 4.28 0.53 26.91
CA VAL A 126 4.42 -0.39 28.04
C VAL A 126 5.68 -1.25 27.89
N GLY A 127 6.33 -1.58 29.01
CA GLY A 127 7.53 -2.41 29.03
C GLY A 127 7.24 -3.89 28.78
N ASP A 128 6.22 -4.44 29.45
CA ASP A 128 5.84 -5.86 29.33
C ASP A 128 4.57 -6.02 28.49
N ARG A 129 4.67 -6.78 27.40
CA ARG A 129 3.54 -7.13 26.53
C ARG A 129 2.49 -8.02 27.19
N LYS A 130 2.90 -8.91 28.10
CA LYS A 130 2.01 -9.86 28.79
C LYS A 130 1.26 -9.20 29.94
N GLN A 131 1.88 -8.20 30.56
CA GLN A 131 1.30 -7.41 31.65
C GLN A 131 1.35 -5.91 31.30
N PRO A 132 0.51 -5.46 30.36
CA PRO A 132 0.57 -4.09 29.85
C PRO A 132 0.13 -3.04 30.89
N GLY A 133 -0.46 -3.44 32.02
CA GLY A 133 -0.93 -2.52 33.04
C GLY A 133 -2.13 -1.69 32.57
N ASN A 134 -2.14 -0.42 32.92
CA ASN A 134 -3.27 0.49 32.71
C ASN A 134 -2.95 1.55 31.65
N CYS A 135 -3.99 2.01 30.95
CA CYS A 135 -3.92 3.13 30.02
C CYS A 135 -3.45 4.38 30.77
N PHE A 136 -2.46 5.09 30.23
CA PHE A 136 -1.91 6.27 30.89
C PHE A 136 -2.94 7.41 31.01
N SER A 137 -3.92 7.47 30.11
CA SER A 137 -4.88 8.59 30.02
C SER A 137 -6.15 8.37 30.85
N CYS A 138 -6.78 7.20 30.76
CA CYS A 138 -8.06 6.93 31.44
C CYS A 138 -7.96 5.91 32.59
N GLY A 139 -6.78 5.33 32.83
CA GLY A 139 -6.57 4.35 33.90
C GLY A 139 -7.16 2.95 33.65
N GLN A 140 -7.89 2.74 32.54
CA GLN A 140 -8.46 1.44 32.20
C GLN A 140 -7.37 0.39 31.96
N ALA A 141 -7.57 -0.83 32.47
CA ALA A 141 -6.67 -1.95 32.21
C ALA A 141 -6.56 -2.24 30.70
N LEU A 142 -5.33 -2.33 30.20
CA LEU A 142 -5.02 -2.64 28.81
C LEU A 142 -5.08 -4.15 28.57
N THR A 143 -5.58 -4.54 27.40
CA THR A 143 -5.72 -5.94 27.02
C THR A 143 -5.02 -6.21 25.70
N LEU A 144 -4.41 -7.39 25.56
CA LEU A 144 -3.85 -7.81 24.27
C LEU A 144 -4.95 -8.26 23.30
N GLN A 145 -6.04 -8.79 23.85
CA GLN A 145 -7.10 -9.47 23.14
C GLN A 145 -8.21 -8.49 22.75
N GLY A 146 -8.54 -8.44 21.47
CA GLY A 146 -9.67 -7.67 20.96
C GLY A 146 -10.96 -8.49 20.87
N PRO A 147 -12.11 -7.82 20.71
CA PRO A 147 -13.42 -8.47 20.66
C PRO A 147 -13.66 -9.33 19.42
N ALA A 148 -12.91 -9.12 18.32
CA ALA A 148 -13.14 -9.77 17.04
C ALA A 148 -12.27 -11.02 16.86
N ARG A 149 -12.86 -12.22 16.97
CA ARG A 149 -12.13 -13.50 16.90
C ARG A 149 -12.97 -14.60 16.27
N ARG A 150 -12.31 -15.48 15.52
CA ARG A 150 -12.93 -16.67 14.92
C ARG A 150 -14.25 -16.35 14.20
N ASN A 151 -14.30 -15.23 13.47
CA ASN A 151 -15.49 -14.76 12.73
C ASN A 151 -16.66 -14.27 13.60
N HIS A 152 -16.39 -13.94 14.86
CA HIS A 152 -17.37 -13.46 15.84
C HIS A 152 -16.86 -12.23 16.59
N CYS A 153 -17.75 -11.28 16.90
CA CYS A 153 -17.44 -10.07 17.61
C CYS A 153 -18.55 -9.70 18.60
N ILE A 154 -18.18 -9.63 19.89
CA ILE A 154 -19.11 -9.20 20.94
C ILE A 154 -19.27 -7.68 20.88
N CYS A 155 -20.52 -7.24 20.77
CA CYS A 155 -20.86 -5.81 20.75
C CYS A 155 -20.53 -5.17 22.12
N PRO A 156 -19.73 -4.09 22.17
CA PRO A 156 -19.44 -3.41 23.42
C PRO A 156 -20.65 -2.65 24.00
N HIS A 157 -21.70 -2.42 23.21
CA HIS A 157 -22.88 -1.65 23.63
C HIS A 157 -24.02 -2.51 24.18
N CYS A 158 -24.25 -3.70 23.61
CA CYS A 158 -25.37 -4.57 24.00
C CYS A 158 -24.99 -6.03 24.26
N SER A 159 -23.70 -6.35 24.19
CA SER A 159 -23.13 -7.69 24.39
C SER A 159 -23.64 -8.78 23.44
N ALA A 160 -24.37 -8.41 22.39
CA ALA A 160 -24.77 -9.35 21.35
C ALA A 160 -23.55 -9.88 20.60
N ASP A 161 -23.59 -11.16 20.22
CA ASP A 161 -22.59 -11.78 19.38
C ASP A 161 -22.89 -11.52 17.90
N ASN A 162 -21.92 -10.95 17.17
CA ASN A 162 -22.06 -10.56 15.78
C ASN A 162 -21.11 -11.37 14.91
N LYS A 163 -21.61 -11.97 13.85
CA LYS A 163 -20.79 -12.73 12.90
C LYS A 163 -20.17 -11.81 11.87
N TYR A 164 -18.92 -12.08 11.49
CA TYR A 164 -18.24 -11.44 10.37
C TYR A 164 -17.30 -12.45 9.69
N PRO A 165 -17.07 -12.38 8.38
CA PRO A 165 -17.65 -11.41 7.46
C PRO A 165 -19.10 -11.70 7.10
N ASP A 166 -19.87 -10.66 6.74
CA ASP A 166 -21.24 -10.78 6.25
C ASP A 166 -21.41 -9.98 4.96
N ALA A 167 -21.54 -10.68 3.84
CA ALA A 167 -21.64 -10.09 2.51
C ALA A 167 -22.90 -9.21 2.33
N ARG A 168 -23.94 -9.42 3.15
CA ARG A 168 -25.20 -8.67 3.07
C ARG A 168 -25.06 -7.24 3.56
N LEU A 169 -24.03 -6.96 4.37
CA LEU A 169 -23.72 -5.62 4.86
C LEU A 169 -22.98 -4.75 3.83
N GLY A 170 -22.65 -5.32 2.66
CA GLY A 170 -21.80 -4.67 1.68
C GLY A 170 -20.33 -4.64 2.10
N PRO A 171 -19.46 -3.91 1.36
CA PRO A 171 -18.05 -3.80 1.70
C PRO A 171 -17.87 -3.14 3.08
N PRO A 172 -16.91 -3.60 3.89
CA PRO A 172 -16.74 -3.12 5.26
C PRO A 172 -16.34 -1.64 5.28
N GLN A 173 -16.94 -0.91 6.22
CA GLN A 173 -16.49 0.44 6.53
C GLN A 173 -15.19 0.40 7.33
N HIS A 174 -14.47 1.52 7.37
CA HIS A 174 -13.19 1.61 8.06
C HIS A 174 -13.11 2.89 8.89
N ARG A 175 -12.62 2.74 10.13
CA ARG A 175 -12.36 3.86 11.04
C ARG A 175 -10.87 3.99 11.30
N MET A 176 -10.36 5.21 11.20
CA MET A 176 -8.98 5.53 11.55
C MET A 176 -8.86 5.50 13.07
N PHE A 177 -7.93 4.73 13.62
CA PHE A 177 -7.76 4.62 15.07
C PHE A 177 -6.38 5.07 15.56
N ALA A 178 -5.38 5.12 14.69
CA ALA A 178 -4.02 5.56 15.03
C ALA A 178 -3.27 6.04 13.79
N LEU A 179 -2.20 6.81 14.02
CA LEU A 179 -1.23 7.21 13.01
C LEU A 179 0.17 6.81 13.47
N GLU A 180 1.00 6.30 12.56
CA GLU A 180 2.46 6.37 12.67
C GLU A 180 2.92 7.61 11.91
N TYR A 181 3.73 8.47 12.51
CA TYR A 181 4.20 9.71 11.86
C TYR A 181 5.70 9.93 12.08
N TYR A 182 6.23 10.96 11.42
CA TYR A 182 7.62 11.38 11.53
C TYR A 182 7.74 12.89 11.65
N CYS A 183 8.37 13.35 12.72
CA CYS A 183 8.73 14.75 12.93
C CYS A 183 10.26 14.89 12.86
N SER A 184 10.76 15.68 11.90
CA SER A 184 12.21 15.89 11.71
C SER A 184 12.86 16.66 12.85
N GLU A 185 12.12 17.56 13.49
CA GLU A 185 12.59 18.37 14.62
C GLU A 185 12.78 17.51 15.87
N CYS A 186 11.76 16.71 16.20
CA CYS A 186 11.75 15.85 17.38
C CYS A 186 12.60 14.59 17.24
N LYS A 187 12.91 14.13 16.02
CA LYS A 187 13.55 12.81 15.84
C LYS A 187 14.89 12.68 16.57
N LYS A 188 15.64 13.77 16.75
CA LYS A 188 16.92 13.76 17.48
C LYS A 188 16.76 13.41 18.96
N GLY A 189 15.65 13.81 19.58
CA GLY A 189 15.33 13.50 20.98
C GLY A 189 14.42 12.28 21.17
N HIS A 190 13.78 11.81 20.09
CA HIS A 190 12.80 10.71 20.15
C HIS A 190 13.39 9.34 19.79
N SER A 191 13.19 8.37 20.67
CA SER A 191 13.58 6.98 20.43
C SER A 191 12.47 6.17 19.75
N GLY A 192 12.82 5.48 18.67
CA GLY A 192 11.87 4.67 17.90
C GLY A 192 10.93 5.47 17.00
N ARG A 193 9.72 4.94 16.80
CA ARG A 193 8.66 5.46 15.92
C ARG A 193 7.69 6.36 16.69
N PHE A 194 7.06 7.31 16.01
CA PHE A 194 6.03 8.15 16.63
C PHE A 194 4.65 7.57 16.36
N PHE A 195 3.82 7.51 17.39
CA PHE A 195 2.43 7.09 17.28
C PHE A 195 1.52 8.10 17.94
N LYS A 196 0.31 8.27 17.39
CA LYS A 196 -0.76 9.04 18.04
C LYS A 196 -2.12 8.50 17.67
N LYS A 197 -3.10 8.79 18.52
CA LYS A 197 -4.52 8.76 18.16
C LYS A 197 -4.82 9.89 17.14
N PRO A 198 -5.70 9.69 16.14
CA PRO A 198 -6.13 10.77 15.25
C PRO A 198 -6.81 11.89 16.04
N ASP A 199 -6.41 13.13 15.78
CA ASP A 199 -7.08 14.33 16.33
C ASP A 199 -8.09 14.92 15.34
N ASP A 200 -8.73 16.03 15.70
CA ASP A 200 -9.73 16.69 14.86
C ASP A 200 -9.13 17.20 13.54
N LEU A 201 -7.84 17.56 13.52
CA LEU A 201 -7.14 17.98 12.30
C LEU A 201 -6.96 16.80 11.34
N ASP A 202 -6.60 15.63 11.86
CA ASP A 202 -6.47 14.41 11.05
C ASP A 202 -7.83 13.97 10.46
N GLN A 203 -8.89 14.08 11.26
CA GLN A 203 -10.26 13.78 10.83
C GLN A 203 -10.76 14.77 9.78
N ALA A 204 -10.52 16.07 9.97
CA ALA A 204 -10.87 17.11 9.01
C ALA A 204 -10.18 16.89 7.67
N LYS A 205 -8.88 16.56 7.65
CA LYS A 205 -8.15 16.23 6.43
C LYS A 205 -8.70 15.00 5.72
N PHE A 206 -9.13 13.99 6.46
CA PHE A 206 -9.76 12.83 5.84
C PHE A 206 -11.16 13.15 5.30
N ALA A 207 -11.91 14.05 5.94
CA ALA A 207 -13.16 14.55 5.39
C ALA A 207 -12.95 15.35 4.09
N GLU A 208 -11.93 16.22 4.05
CA GLU A 208 -11.51 16.95 2.84
C GLU A 208 -11.18 15.97 1.69
N VAL A 209 -10.38 14.94 1.97
CA VAL A 209 -10.08 13.88 0.99
C VAL A 209 -11.35 13.22 0.46
N LYS A 210 -12.33 12.91 1.32
CA LYS A 210 -13.59 12.30 0.87
C LYS A 210 -14.35 13.24 -0.05
N ALA A 211 -14.43 14.52 0.29
CA ALA A 211 -15.08 15.54 -0.54
C ALA A 211 -14.42 15.64 -1.92
N LEU A 212 -13.09 15.79 -1.96
CA LEU A 212 -12.30 15.83 -3.19
C LEU A 212 -12.55 14.63 -4.09
N VAL A 213 -12.56 13.41 -3.53
CA VAL A 213 -12.82 12.19 -4.30
C VAL A 213 -14.26 12.10 -4.78
N SER A 214 -15.23 12.59 -4.01
CA SER A 214 -16.64 12.56 -4.41
C SER A 214 -16.96 13.55 -5.54
N GLU A 215 -16.25 14.67 -5.59
CA GLU A 215 -16.39 15.69 -6.64
C GLU A 215 -15.55 15.37 -7.89
N MET A 216 -14.50 14.55 -7.73
CA MET A 216 -13.60 14.19 -8.82
C MET A 216 -14.18 13.07 -9.69
N GLN A 217 -14.18 13.28 -11.01
CA GLN A 217 -14.36 12.19 -11.97
C GLN A 217 -13.10 11.32 -12.00
N LEU A 218 -13.15 10.15 -11.36
CA LEU A 218 -12.05 9.18 -11.33
C LEU A 218 -11.92 8.50 -12.69
N GLN A 219 -10.74 8.53 -13.30
CA GLN A 219 -10.52 7.99 -14.66
C GLN A 219 -9.72 6.68 -14.65
N PHE A 220 -8.87 6.47 -13.64
CA PHE A 220 -7.94 5.34 -13.59
C PHE A 220 -8.33 4.28 -12.55
N VAL A 221 -9.35 4.57 -11.75
CA VAL A 221 -9.91 3.63 -10.78
C VAL A 221 -10.78 2.61 -11.52
N PRO A 222 -10.51 1.30 -11.42
CA PRO A 222 -11.29 0.29 -12.11
C PRO A 222 -12.71 0.21 -11.56
N GLU A 223 -13.68 0.14 -12.47
CA GLU A 223 -15.10 -0.05 -12.18
C GLU A 223 -15.54 -1.51 -12.40
N ASP A 224 -14.63 -2.38 -12.83
CA ASP A 224 -14.92 -3.79 -13.08
C ASP A 224 -15.41 -4.50 -11.82
N GLU A 225 -16.41 -5.35 -12.02
CA GLU A 225 -16.84 -6.31 -11.01
C GLU A 225 -15.74 -7.36 -10.75
N ILE A 226 -15.61 -7.74 -9.49
CA ILE A 226 -14.79 -8.87 -9.08
C ILE A 226 -15.53 -10.14 -9.52
N LEU A 227 -14.92 -10.93 -10.40
CA LEU A 227 -15.50 -12.19 -10.85
C LEU A 227 -15.38 -13.29 -9.78
N PRO A 228 -16.35 -14.20 -9.67
CA PRO A 228 -16.27 -15.36 -8.77
C PRO A 228 -15.05 -16.23 -9.03
N GLY A 229 -14.51 -16.84 -7.98
CA GLY A 229 -13.31 -17.66 -8.07
C GLY A 229 -12.72 -17.96 -6.70
N VAL A 230 -11.88 -19.00 -6.60
CA VAL A 230 -11.39 -19.53 -5.31
C VAL A 230 -10.85 -18.44 -4.38
N GLU A 231 -10.04 -17.52 -4.92
CA GLU A 231 -9.52 -16.40 -4.16
C GLU A 231 -10.58 -15.31 -4.01
N SER A 232 -11.17 -14.81 -5.11
CA SER A 232 -12.15 -13.70 -5.11
C SER A 232 -13.41 -13.95 -4.27
N ASP A 233 -13.81 -15.20 -4.07
CA ASP A 233 -14.91 -15.60 -3.17
C ASP A 233 -14.66 -15.16 -1.73
N ARG A 234 -13.38 -15.04 -1.33
CA ARG A 234 -13.00 -14.45 -0.03
C ARG A 234 -13.38 -12.98 0.05
N LEU A 235 -13.23 -12.22 -1.02
CA LEU A 235 -13.65 -10.81 -1.09
C LEU A 235 -15.17 -10.71 -1.08
N HIS A 236 -15.85 -11.57 -1.84
CA HIS A 236 -17.31 -11.59 -1.88
C HIS A 236 -17.95 -11.89 -0.53
N ARG A 237 -17.32 -12.76 0.29
CA ARG A 237 -17.75 -13.01 1.68
C ARG A 237 -17.71 -11.76 2.56
N TRP A 238 -16.74 -10.88 2.33
CA TRP A 238 -16.65 -9.56 2.98
C TRP A 238 -17.56 -8.51 2.33
N GLY A 239 -18.35 -8.86 1.33
CA GLY A 239 -19.27 -7.95 0.67
C GLY A 239 -18.64 -7.09 -0.43
N TYR A 240 -17.35 -7.26 -0.73
CA TYR A 240 -16.74 -6.61 -1.88
C TYR A 240 -17.32 -7.15 -3.19
N ARG A 241 -17.59 -6.24 -4.12
CA ARG A 241 -18.12 -6.47 -5.47
C ARG A 241 -17.25 -5.80 -6.53
N HIS A 242 -16.59 -4.70 -6.21
CA HIS A 242 -15.72 -3.98 -7.13
C HIS A 242 -14.32 -3.78 -6.55
N TYR A 243 -13.29 -3.75 -7.40
CA TYR A 243 -11.91 -3.55 -6.94
C TYR A 243 -11.71 -2.19 -6.26
N ARG A 244 -12.42 -1.14 -6.68
CA ARG A 244 -12.37 0.19 -6.04
C ARG A 244 -12.75 0.19 -4.56
N GLU A 245 -13.59 -0.75 -4.13
CA GLU A 245 -14.07 -0.84 -2.74
C GLU A 245 -12.98 -1.33 -1.79
N MET A 246 -11.89 -1.90 -2.32
CA MET A 246 -10.72 -2.31 -1.54
C MET A 246 -9.83 -1.14 -1.13
N PHE A 247 -10.17 0.09 -1.50
CA PHE A 247 -9.37 1.29 -1.26
C PHE A 247 -10.19 2.33 -0.50
N ASN A 248 -9.55 3.05 0.42
CA ASN A 248 -10.19 4.22 1.02
C ASN A 248 -10.02 5.46 0.11
N ALA A 249 -10.80 6.52 0.38
CA ALA A 249 -10.75 7.76 -0.41
C ALA A 249 -9.33 8.35 -0.54
N ARG A 250 -8.51 8.27 0.52
CA ARG A 250 -7.13 8.78 0.51
C ARG A 250 -6.23 8.00 -0.45
N GLN A 251 -6.40 6.68 -0.51
CA GLN A 251 -5.68 5.83 -1.46
C GLN A 251 -6.15 6.09 -2.89
N LEU A 252 -7.46 6.19 -3.11
CA LEU A 252 -8.04 6.48 -4.42
C LEU A 252 -7.52 7.82 -4.98
N LEU A 253 -7.54 8.88 -4.17
CA LEU A 253 -7.03 10.20 -4.56
C LEU A 253 -5.57 10.14 -4.98
N GLY A 254 -4.71 9.56 -4.14
CA GLY A 254 -3.28 9.47 -4.42
C GLY A 254 -2.94 8.66 -5.67
N LEU A 255 -3.63 7.54 -5.88
CA LEU A 255 -3.46 6.69 -7.05
C LEU A 255 -3.97 7.35 -8.33
N GLU A 256 -5.15 7.97 -8.29
CA GLU A 256 -5.73 8.71 -9.41
C GLU A 256 -4.81 9.84 -9.87
N LEU A 257 -4.34 10.69 -8.94
CA LEU A 257 -3.42 11.78 -9.26
C LEU A 257 -2.07 11.26 -9.79
N SER A 258 -1.54 10.18 -9.21
CA SER A 258 -0.34 9.54 -9.73
C SER A 258 -0.51 9.11 -11.18
N CYS A 259 -1.62 8.45 -11.52
CA CYS A 259 -1.92 8.06 -12.90
C CYS A 259 -2.03 9.26 -13.84
N ARG A 260 -2.70 10.35 -13.41
CA ARG A 260 -2.79 11.60 -14.18
C ARG A 260 -1.42 12.22 -14.46
N LEU A 261 -0.51 12.22 -13.48
CA LEU A 261 0.84 12.72 -13.68
C LEU A 261 1.67 11.82 -14.59
N ILE A 262 1.55 10.49 -14.42
CA ILE A 262 2.23 9.52 -15.28
C ILE A 262 1.76 9.66 -16.73
N THR A 263 0.47 9.83 -16.99
CA THR A 263 -0.06 9.96 -18.36
C THR A 263 0.41 11.23 -19.07
N LYS A 264 0.74 12.30 -18.33
CA LYS A 264 1.36 13.53 -18.87
C LYS A 264 2.83 13.34 -19.27
N GLN A 265 3.47 12.23 -18.90
CA GLN A 265 4.86 11.99 -19.26
C GLN A 265 5.01 11.71 -20.77
N LYS A 266 5.84 12.53 -21.43
CA LYS A 266 6.02 12.50 -22.89
C LYS A 266 6.89 11.32 -23.35
N ASP A 267 7.94 11.01 -22.60
CA ASP A 267 8.79 9.85 -22.90
C ASP A 267 8.03 8.56 -22.57
N GLN A 268 7.71 7.78 -23.60
CA GLN A 268 6.90 6.57 -23.47
C GLN A 268 7.59 5.50 -22.62
N ARG A 269 8.92 5.37 -22.67
CA ARG A 269 9.67 4.39 -21.87
C ARG A 269 9.63 4.77 -20.40
N ILE A 270 9.84 6.05 -20.10
CA ILE A 270 9.76 6.55 -18.72
C ILE A 270 8.32 6.45 -18.19
N LYS A 271 7.32 6.79 -19.01
CA LYS A 271 5.90 6.63 -18.65
C LYS A 271 5.58 5.18 -18.26
N ASN A 272 5.98 4.22 -19.10
CA ASN A 272 5.75 2.80 -18.85
C ASN A 272 6.48 2.30 -17.60
N ALA A 273 7.72 2.75 -17.38
CA ALA A 273 8.48 2.42 -16.18
C ALA A 273 7.80 2.97 -14.90
N LEU A 274 7.33 4.22 -14.93
CA LEU A 274 6.58 4.81 -13.82
C LEU A 274 5.26 4.05 -13.58
N ALA A 275 4.51 3.71 -14.63
CA ALA A 275 3.27 2.93 -14.52
C ALA A 275 3.52 1.53 -13.92
N THR A 276 4.61 0.89 -14.31
CA THR A 276 5.02 -0.42 -13.77
C THR A 276 5.32 -0.33 -12.28
N ASN A 277 6.07 0.69 -11.86
CA ASN A 277 6.36 0.91 -10.45
C ASN A 277 5.11 1.29 -9.65
N LEU A 278 4.21 2.10 -10.22
CA LEU A 278 2.91 2.40 -9.58
C LEU A 278 2.09 1.14 -9.35
N SER A 279 2.11 0.18 -10.29
CA SER A 279 1.39 -1.06 -10.10
C SER A 279 1.92 -1.91 -8.97
N ASP A 280 3.23 -1.93 -8.74
CA ASP A 280 3.78 -2.66 -7.60
C ASP A 280 3.36 -1.99 -6.28
N LEU A 281 3.21 -0.67 -6.25
CA LEU A 281 2.70 0.06 -5.08
C LEU A 281 1.26 -0.33 -4.70
N LEU A 282 0.42 -0.74 -5.65
CA LEU A 282 -0.97 -1.14 -5.37
C LEU A 282 -1.05 -2.32 -4.37
N ARG A 283 -0.04 -3.18 -4.37
CA ARG A 283 0.12 -4.28 -3.40
C ARG A 283 0.10 -3.77 -1.96
N TYR A 284 0.66 -2.58 -1.74
CA TYR A 284 0.82 -1.97 -0.43
C TYR A 284 -0.14 -0.80 -0.17
N GLN A 285 -0.95 -0.41 -1.15
CA GLN A 285 -1.86 0.74 -1.08
C GLN A 285 -3.32 0.32 -1.13
N ASN A 286 -3.71 -0.75 -0.43
CA ASN A 286 -5.11 -1.19 -0.32
C ASN A 286 -5.50 -1.47 1.14
N MET A 287 -6.79 -1.63 1.39
CA MET A 287 -7.36 -1.84 2.71
C MET A 287 -7.28 -3.30 3.19
N LEU A 288 -6.89 -4.24 2.33
CA LEU A 288 -6.70 -5.65 2.68
C LEU A 288 -5.34 -5.93 3.33
N LEU A 289 -4.36 -5.03 3.13
CA LEU A 289 -3.04 -5.18 3.71
C LEU A 289 -3.16 -5.24 5.23
N ALA A 290 -2.78 -6.36 5.82
CA ALA A 290 -2.48 -6.43 7.24
C ALA A 290 -1.03 -5.98 7.45
N ALA A 291 -0.72 -5.36 8.59
CA ALA A 291 0.66 -5.01 8.93
C ALA A 291 1.53 -6.28 9.03
N ALA A 292 2.22 -6.65 7.94
CA ALA A 292 3.16 -7.75 7.94
C ALA A 292 4.43 -7.38 8.72
N ASP A 293 5.04 -8.41 9.31
CA ASP A 293 6.24 -8.45 10.16
C ASP A 293 6.00 -8.24 11.66
N GLY A 294 5.69 -9.37 12.32
CA GLY A 294 5.86 -9.56 13.76
C GLY A 294 5.00 -8.65 14.64
N GLN A 295 3.85 -8.20 14.14
CA GLN A 295 2.93 -7.34 14.87
C GLN A 295 1.57 -8.04 14.96
N THR A 296 1.09 -8.16 16.19
CA THR A 296 -0.21 -8.74 16.53
C THR A 296 -1.32 -7.74 16.20
N LEU A 297 -1.53 -7.46 14.91
CA LEU A 297 -2.76 -6.89 14.36
C LEU A 297 -3.15 -7.75 13.15
N SER A 298 -3.93 -8.81 13.41
CA SER A 298 -4.32 -9.76 12.38
C SER A 298 -5.24 -9.11 11.35
N LYS A 299 -4.93 -9.30 10.06
CA LYS A 299 -5.87 -9.36 8.92
C LYS A 299 -6.76 -8.14 8.59
N ASN A 300 -6.83 -7.09 9.41
CA ASN A 300 -7.83 -6.01 9.26
C ASN A 300 -7.28 -4.58 9.41
N SER A 301 -5.95 -4.37 9.47
CA SER A 301 -5.37 -3.03 9.66
C SER A 301 -4.43 -2.63 8.53
N SER A 302 -4.89 -1.67 7.72
CA SER A 302 -4.24 -1.18 6.52
C SER A 302 -3.20 -0.10 6.84
N ARG A 303 -2.06 -0.14 6.15
CA ARG A 303 -1.03 0.91 6.13
C ARG A 303 -1.14 1.65 4.80
N ALA A 304 -1.33 2.97 4.82
CA ALA A 304 -1.29 3.76 3.60
C ALA A 304 -0.49 5.05 3.83
N SER A 305 0.62 5.20 3.12
CA SER A 305 1.16 6.51 2.74
C SER A 305 1.81 6.35 1.39
N LEU A 306 1.25 7.02 0.39
CA LEU A 306 1.76 7.04 -0.98
C LEU A 306 3.15 7.72 -1.03
N ILE A 307 3.34 8.72 -0.17
CA ILE A 307 4.54 9.59 -0.11
C ILE A 307 5.71 8.88 0.59
N ALA A 308 5.44 7.97 1.54
CA ALA A 308 6.47 7.21 2.25
C ALA A 308 7.00 5.98 1.47
N MET A 309 6.23 5.46 0.50
CA MET A 309 6.59 4.26 -0.26
C MET A 309 7.33 4.54 -1.58
N LEU A 310 7.38 5.81 -1.99
CA LEU A 310 8.25 6.27 -3.08
C LEU A 310 9.54 6.81 -2.46
N PRO A 311 10.71 6.17 -2.64
CA PRO A 311 11.91 6.44 -1.84
C PRO A 311 12.33 7.92 -1.87
N LEU A 312 12.10 8.64 -0.76
CA LEU A 312 12.64 9.96 -0.47
C LEU A 312 14.16 9.87 -0.25
N LYS A 313 14.92 10.41 -1.21
CA LYS A 313 16.32 10.90 -1.11
C LYS A 313 17.40 9.91 -0.64
N SER A 314 18.24 9.51 -1.61
CA SER A 314 19.71 9.52 -1.49
C SER A 314 20.19 10.82 -0.80
N ASN A 315 21.23 10.88 0.04
CA ASN A 315 22.64 10.59 -0.26
C ASN A 315 23.54 11.09 0.91
N ILE A 316 24.82 10.68 0.94
CA ILE A 316 25.98 11.36 1.59
C ILE A 316 26.19 11.17 3.11
N LYS A 317 26.77 10.02 3.46
CA LYS A 317 27.90 9.76 4.39
C LYS A 317 27.76 8.30 4.84
N GLY A 318 28.87 7.57 4.79
CA GLY A 318 28.90 6.14 5.01
C GLY A 318 28.23 5.75 6.32
N ASP A 319 27.05 5.16 6.22
CA ASP A 319 26.55 4.18 7.17
C ASP A 319 25.75 3.16 6.37
N ALA A 320 26.43 2.05 6.10
CA ALA A 320 25.92 0.92 5.36
C ALA A 320 24.83 0.21 6.19
N LYS A 321 23.56 0.56 6.00
CA LYS A 321 22.39 -0.27 6.42
C LYS A 321 21.03 0.19 5.86
N PHE A 322 20.97 0.60 4.60
CA PHE A 322 19.72 0.50 3.81
C PHE A 322 19.90 -0.60 2.77
N ARG A 323 19.81 -1.86 3.23
CA ARG A 323 19.59 -2.98 2.31
C ARG A 323 18.13 -2.93 1.91
N CYS A 324 17.86 -2.42 0.72
CA CYS A 324 16.72 -2.89 -0.06
C CYS A 324 16.93 -4.41 -0.23
N GLN A 325 16.28 -5.22 0.60
CA GLN A 325 16.13 -6.66 0.29
C GLN A 325 15.14 -6.77 -0.86
N LEU A 326 15.59 -6.37 -2.05
CA LEU A 326 15.20 -7.03 -3.29
C LEU A 326 15.85 -8.41 -3.22
N GLY A 327 15.11 -9.39 -2.70
CA GLY A 327 15.55 -10.77 -2.56
C GLY A 327 15.48 -11.29 -1.12
N GLY A 328 14.62 -12.30 -0.91
CA GLY A 328 14.69 -13.21 0.23
C GLY A 328 13.48 -13.22 1.16
N ASN A 329 12.54 -14.12 0.89
CA ASN A 329 11.79 -14.90 1.89
C ASN A 329 11.02 -14.15 3.00
N GLY A 330 10.42 -13.01 2.68
CA GLY A 330 9.27 -12.52 3.43
C GLY A 330 8.01 -13.14 2.84
N LEU A 331 7.48 -14.21 3.45
CA LEU A 331 6.15 -14.74 3.14
C LEU A 331 5.12 -13.63 3.40
N ALA A 332 4.86 -12.81 2.38
CA ALA A 332 3.49 -12.40 2.11
C ALA A 332 2.72 -13.72 2.09
N THR A 333 1.78 -13.91 3.03
CA THR A 333 0.82 -14.99 2.88
C THR A 333 0.27 -14.90 1.45
N SER A 334 0.22 -16.01 0.74
CA SER A 334 -0.27 -16.14 -0.65
C SER A 334 -1.56 -15.34 -0.91
N GLU A 335 -2.32 -15.06 0.15
CA GLU A 335 -3.53 -14.26 0.27
C GLU A 335 -3.48 -12.78 -0.16
N THR A 336 -2.33 -12.14 -0.42
CA THR A 336 -2.33 -10.72 -0.90
C THR A 336 -1.98 -10.59 -2.38
N MET A 337 -1.33 -11.61 -2.95
CA MET A 337 -0.88 -11.60 -4.35
C MET A 337 -2.00 -11.91 -5.35
N ALA A 338 -3.06 -12.59 -4.93
CA ALA A 338 -4.10 -13.09 -5.82
C ALA A 338 -5.22 -12.09 -6.16
N PHE A 339 -5.24 -10.91 -5.51
CA PHE A 339 -6.46 -10.08 -5.42
C PHE A 339 -6.42 -8.76 -6.17
N LEU A 340 -5.25 -8.30 -6.60
CA LEU A 340 -5.20 -7.15 -7.48
C LEU A 340 -5.46 -7.64 -8.90
N PRO A 341 -6.40 -7.02 -9.63
CA PRO A 341 -6.62 -7.39 -11.00
C PRO A 341 -5.28 -7.17 -11.71
N LYS A 342 -4.73 -8.26 -12.27
CA LYS A 342 -3.65 -8.19 -13.25
C LYS A 342 -3.99 -7.13 -14.32
N ASN A 343 -5.28 -6.87 -14.55
CA ASN A 343 -5.76 -6.01 -15.62
C ASN A 343 -6.36 -4.65 -15.20
N GLY A 344 -6.29 -4.20 -13.95
CA GLY A 344 -7.00 -2.96 -13.56
C GLY A 344 -6.20 -1.71 -13.91
N TRP A 345 -5.42 -1.23 -12.96
CA TRP A 345 -4.65 0.01 -13.09
C TRP A 345 -3.59 -0.04 -14.20
N LEU A 346 -2.91 -1.19 -14.36
CA LEU A 346 -1.93 -1.37 -15.43
C LEU A 346 -2.58 -1.51 -16.79
N SER A 347 -3.73 -2.17 -16.95
CA SER A 347 -4.38 -2.17 -18.27
C SER A 347 -5.01 -0.83 -18.58
N TYR A 348 -5.46 -0.03 -17.63
CA TYR A 348 -5.89 1.34 -17.95
C TYR A 348 -4.70 2.23 -18.38
N LEU A 349 -3.51 2.05 -17.80
CA LEU A 349 -2.28 2.74 -18.23
C LEU A 349 -1.64 2.14 -19.50
N ALA A 350 -1.79 0.84 -19.73
CA ALA A 350 -1.20 0.08 -20.84
C ALA A 350 -2.12 -0.09 -22.06
N ALA A 351 -3.45 0.01 -21.89
CA ALA A 351 -4.45 -0.16 -22.95
C ALA A 351 -4.80 1.16 -23.66
N MET A 352 -4.16 2.29 -23.31
CA MET A 352 -4.31 3.52 -24.10
C MET A 352 -3.91 3.42 -25.58
N PRO A 353 -3.11 2.42 -26.06
CA PRO A 353 -2.97 2.18 -27.49
C PRO A 353 -3.72 0.94 -28.01
N VAL A 354 -4.37 0.11 -27.18
CA VAL A 354 -4.87 -1.21 -27.64
C VAL A 354 -6.22 -1.56 -27.02
N ARG A 355 -7.26 -0.81 -27.36
CA ARG A 355 -8.63 -1.36 -27.38
C ARG A 355 -8.86 -1.99 -28.75
N SER A 356 -8.55 -3.27 -28.90
CA SER A 356 -9.06 -4.08 -30.02
C SER A 356 -9.82 -5.29 -29.47
N ASN A 357 -11.08 -5.42 -29.90
CA ASN A 357 -11.95 -6.54 -29.56
C ASN A 357 -11.48 -7.80 -30.33
N GLY A 358 -10.64 -8.62 -29.69
CA GLY A 358 -10.21 -9.93 -30.19
C GLY A 358 -9.15 -10.56 -29.28
N PRO A 359 -8.87 -11.88 -29.40
CA PRO A 359 -7.80 -12.52 -28.62
C PRO A 359 -6.46 -11.92 -29.04
N LEU A 360 -5.97 -10.99 -28.21
CA LEU A 360 -4.70 -10.28 -28.39
C LEU A 360 -3.54 -11.26 -28.22
N LYS A 361 -3.10 -11.89 -29.31
CA LYS A 361 -1.74 -12.45 -29.41
C LYS A 361 -0.79 -11.25 -29.51
N VAL A 362 -0.13 -10.92 -28.41
CA VAL A 362 0.81 -9.81 -28.38
C VAL A 362 2.23 -10.35 -28.48
N SER A 363 2.97 -9.93 -29.51
CA SER A 363 4.34 -10.36 -29.78
C SER A 363 5.34 -9.24 -29.45
N MET A 364 6.53 -9.61 -28.97
CA MET A 364 7.66 -8.69 -28.85
C MET A 364 8.89 -9.24 -29.55
N ARG A 365 9.64 -8.33 -30.17
CA ARG A 365 10.98 -8.61 -30.68
C ARG A 365 11.92 -7.60 -30.07
N PHE A 366 12.94 -8.09 -29.38
CA PHE A 366 14.01 -7.26 -28.84
C PHE A 366 15.33 -7.63 -29.49
N SER A 367 15.98 -6.61 -30.05
CA SER A 367 17.39 -6.70 -30.43
C SER A 367 18.28 -6.63 -29.18
N PRO A 368 19.53 -7.12 -29.25
CA PRO A 368 20.45 -7.09 -28.12
C PRO A 368 20.68 -5.66 -27.61
N ILE A 369 20.70 -5.48 -26.29
CA ILE A 369 21.14 -4.21 -25.69
C ILE A 369 22.63 -4.03 -26.03
N PRO A 370 23.06 -2.92 -26.66
CA PRO A 370 24.47 -2.69 -26.95
C PRO A 370 25.28 -2.72 -25.65
N ARG A 371 26.37 -3.50 -25.62
CA ARG A 371 27.31 -3.44 -24.50
C ARG A 371 27.84 -2.00 -24.42
N ILE A 372 27.81 -1.42 -23.22
CA ILE A 372 28.73 -0.32 -22.90
C ILE A 372 30.13 -0.94 -23.02
N SER A 373 30.82 -0.62 -24.10
CA SER A 373 32.23 -0.98 -24.27
C SER A 373 33.01 -0.25 -23.18
N ALA A 374 33.29 -0.93 -22.07
CA ALA A 374 34.36 -0.53 -21.19
C ALA A 374 35.66 -0.65 -22.01
N MET A 375 36.18 0.49 -22.47
CA MET A 375 37.55 0.61 -22.96
C MET A 375 38.47 0.27 -21.79
N CYS A 376 38.83 -1.00 -21.65
CA CYS A 376 40.04 -1.42 -20.95
C CYS A 376 41.08 -1.77 -22.01
N SER A 377 41.70 -0.75 -22.60
CA SER A 377 43.02 -0.87 -23.22
C SER A 377 44.06 -0.66 -22.12
N MET A 378 44.62 -1.74 -21.59
CA MET A 378 45.90 -1.68 -20.86
C MET A 378 47.04 -1.79 -21.88
N PRO A 379 48.03 -0.89 -21.88
CA PRO A 379 49.27 -1.11 -22.61
C PRO A 379 50.12 -2.17 -21.91
N SER A 380 50.78 -2.99 -22.73
CA SER A 380 51.80 -3.99 -22.39
C SER A 380 53.05 -3.40 -21.76
#